data_AF-A0A9D8B989-F1
#
_entry.id   AF-A0A9D8B989-F1
#
_cell.length_a   1.000
_cell.length_b   1.000
_cell.length_c   1.000
_cell.angle_alpha   90.00
_cell.angle_beta   90.00
_cell.angle_gamma   90.00
#
_symmetry.space_group_name_H-M   'P 1'
#
loop_
_entity.id
_entity.type
_entity.pdbx_description
1 polymer ?
#
loop_
_entity_poly.entity_id
_entity_poly.type
_entity_poly.pdbx_seq_one_letter_code
_entity_poly.pdbx_strand_id
1 'polypeptide(L)'
;MLESQGHIVQDRHLRPKPTDIILRIRKVRPWRIPLDMAPIPKPHALSLAIFIYGFAGIIAFGTFLLVLPFSSDSGEFTSFIDAFFTATSATCVTGLIVVGTESHWSSFGQGVILGLIQVGGFGFMVSATLLLMALGRRIGLRERLLIAESMGMEEVGGVVRLVKRFALITILIESIGAGLLFLNFSVDSSTGTALWHSFFQSISAFNNAGFTNLGEGQSLIPCQNDVGILMVTAVLVFLGGISFVVLADVARNRRFDRF
;
A
#
# COMPACT_ATOMS: atom_id res chain seq x y z
N MET A 1 -33.12 44.53 -44.44
CA MET A 1 -32.01 45.14 -45.20
C MET A 1 -30.74 44.36 -44.85
N LEU A 2 -30.49 43.24 -45.54
CA LEU A 2 -29.27 42.43 -45.35
C LEU A 2 -28.90 41.82 -46.70
N GLU A 3 -27.97 42.48 -47.39
CA GLU A 3 -27.26 41.93 -48.54
C GLU A 3 -26.46 40.70 -48.10
N SER A 4 -26.84 39.52 -48.57
CA SER A 4 -25.99 38.33 -48.49
C SER A 4 -25.27 38.19 -49.82
N GLN A 5 -24.07 38.77 -49.91
CA GLN A 5 -23.16 38.49 -51.02
C GLN A 5 -22.72 37.02 -50.93
N GLY A 6 -23.31 36.18 -51.77
CA GLY A 6 -22.89 34.80 -51.95
C GLY A 6 -21.55 34.77 -52.69
N HIS A 7 -20.47 34.45 -51.98
CA HIS A 7 -19.21 34.11 -52.62
C HIS A 7 -19.39 32.85 -53.47
N ILE A 8 -19.35 33.04 -54.80
CA ILE A 8 -19.40 31.97 -55.80
C ILE A 8 -17.99 31.39 -55.91
N VAL A 9 -17.77 30.20 -55.35
CA VAL A 9 -16.60 29.39 -55.70
C VAL A 9 -16.91 28.75 -57.04
N GLN A 10 -16.54 29.43 -58.11
CA GLN A 10 -16.60 28.90 -59.47
C GLN A 10 -15.34 28.06 -59.67
N ASP A 11 -15.48 26.75 -59.65
CA ASP A 11 -14.39 25.83 -59.94
C ASP A 11 -13.94 26.09 -61.39
N ARG A 12 -12.77 26.73 -61.57
CA ARG A 12 -12.37 27.40 -62.84
C ARG A 12 -12.12 26.45 -64.02
N HIS A 13 -12.23 25.14 -63.82
CA HIS A 13 -11.79 24.14 -64.80
C HIS A 13 -12.89 23.34 -65.50
N LEU A 14 -14.19 23.59 -65.22
CA LEU A 14 -15.29 22.87 -65.88
C LEU A 14 -16.19 23.82 -66.68
N ARG A 15 -16.17 23.68 -68.01
CA ARG A 15 -17.13 24.33 -68.91
C ARG A 15 -18.26 23.34 -69.24
N PRO A 16 -19.50 23.57 -68.78
CA PRO A 16 -20.61 22.66 -69.03
C PRO A 16 -21.00 22.68 -70.52
N LYS A 17 -21.34 21.50 -71.07
CA LYS A 17 -21.83 21.34 -72.45
C LYS A 17 -23.32 21.71 -72.52
N PRO A 18 -23.86 22.05 -73.71
CA PRO A 18 -25.24 22.53 -73.86
C PRO A 18 -26.32 21.55 -73.36
N THR A 19 -26.00 20.26 -73.25
CA THR A 19 -26.91 19.21 -72.77
C THR A 19 -26.80 18.93 -71.27
N ASP A 20 -25.90 19.60 -70.55
CA ASP A 20 -25.66 19.31 -69.13
C ASP A 20 -26.71 19.99 -68.23
N ILE A 21 -27.33 19.20 -67.34
CA ILE A 21 -28.23 19.69 -66.30
C ILE A 21 -27.38 20.13 -65.10
N ILE A 22 -27.23 21.44 -64.89
CA ILE A 22 -26.46 22.01 -63.78
C ILE A 22 -27.29 21.89 -62.49
N LEU A 23 -27.04 20.83 -61.71
CA LEU A 23 -27.63 20.65 -60.39
C LEU A 23 -26.91 21.52 -59.35
N ARG A 24 -27.49 22.68 -59.02
CA ARG A 24 -27.00 23.56 -57.94
C ARG A 24 -27.41 23.00 -56.58
N ILE A 25 -26.61 22.11 -56.02
CA ILE A 25 -26.84 21.59 -54.66
C ILE A 25 -26.55 22.73 -53.67
N ARG A 26 -27.55 23.12 -52.87
CA ARG A 26 -27.36 24.11 -51.80
C ARG A 26 -26.40 23.50 -50.77
N LYS A 27 -25.17 24.02 -50.70
CA LYS A 27 -24.17 23.60 -49.71
C LYS A 27 -24.72 23.89 -48.31
N VAL A 28 -25.22 22.86 -47.63
CA VAL A 28 -25.73 22.98 -46.26
C VAL A 28 -24.55 23.34 -45.38
N ARG A 29 -24.61 24.49 -44.69
CA ARG A 29 -23.58 24.85 -43.72
C ARG A 29 -23.60 23.79 -42.61
N PRO A 30 -22.44 23.29 -42.14
CA PRO A 30 -22.42 22.33 -41.05
C PRO A 30 -23.14 22.92 -39.85
N TRP A 31 -24.11 22.17 -39.31
CA TRP A 31 -24.82 22.54 -38.10
C TRP A 31 -23.79 22.64 -36.96
N ARG A 32 -23.63 23.84 -36.39
CA ARG A 32 -22.80 24.05 -35.21
C ARG A 32 -23.67 23.73 -33.99
N ILE A 33 -23.48 22.56 -33.42
CA ILE A 33 -24.09 22.20 -32.14
C ILE A 33 -23.23 22.88 -31.07
N PRO A 34 -23.75 23.86 -30.30
CA PRO A 34 -23.06 24.33 -29.11
C PRO A 34 -23.08 23.18 -28.10
N LEU A 35 -21.98 22.44 -28.02
CA LEU A 35 -21.78 21.52 -26.92
C LEU A 35 -21.37 22.38 -25.74
N ASP A 36 -22.23 22.46 -24.73
CA ASP A 36 -21.79 22.87 -23.40
C ASP A 36 -20.77 21.82 -22.96
N MET A 37 -19.49 22.17 -23.09
CA MET A 37 -18.39 21.34 -22.64
C MET A 37 -18.56 21.19 -21.13
N ALA A 38 -19.04 20.03 -20.67
CA ALA A 38 -19.03 19.70 -19.26
C ALA A 38 -17.60 19.92 -18.74
N PRO A 39 -17.41 20.54 -17.57
CA PRO A 39 -16.09 20.84 -17.06
C PRO A 39 -15.29 19.55 -16.98
N ILE A 40 -14.15 19.51 -17.70
CA ILE A 40 -13.23 18.39 -17.65
C ILE A 40 -12.72 18.31 -16.19
N PRO A 41 -12.94 17.19 -15.47
CA PRO A 41 -12.42 17.06 -14.12
C PRO A 41 -10.89 17.22 -14.16
N LYS A 42 -10.36 18.17 -13.38
CA LYS A 42 -8.92 18.44 -13.31
C LYS A 42 -8.16 17.17 -12.87
N PRO A 43 -6.95 16.91 -13.41
CA PRO A 43 -6.13 15.78 -12.95
C PRO A 43 -5.82 15.93 -11.46
N HIS A 44 -5.81 14.77 -10.79
CA HIS A 44 -5.96 14.62 -9.35
C HIS A 44 -4.68 14.95 -8.54
N ALA A 45 -4.34 16.23 -8.37
CA ALA A 45 -3.37 16.63 -7.33
C ALA A 45 -3.83 16.23 -5.90
N LEU A 46 -5.14 16.00 -5.72
CA LEU A 46 -5.72 15.59 -4.44
C LEU A 46 -5.37 14.14 -4.04
N SER A 47 -5.03 13.24 -4.98
CA SER A 47 -4.72 11.83 -4.63
C SER A 47 -3.41 11.75 -3.86
N LEU A 48 -2.32 12.31 -4.42
CA LEU A 48 -0.98 12.26 -3.81
C LEU A 48 -0.92 12.93 -2.43
N ALA A 49 -1.61 14.06 -2.25
CA ALA A 49 -1.68 14.74 -0.96
C ALA A 49 -2.29 13.86 0.14
N ILE A 50 -3.32 13.06 -0.19
CA ILE A 50 -3.94 12.14 0.77
C ILE A 50 -2.93 11.08 1.24
N PHE A 51 -2.06 10.58 0.35
CA PHE A 51 -1.00 9.65 0.73
C PHE A 51 0.01 10.30 1.67
N ILE A 52 0.51 11.48 1.30
CA ILE A 52 1.54 12.19 2.08
C ILE A 52 1.01 12.51 3.47
N TYR A 53 -0.16 13.16 3.57
CA TYR A 53 -0.72 13.56 4.85
C TYR A 53 -1.23 12.37 5.67
N GLY A 54 -1.76 11.34 5.02
CA GLY A 54 -2.19 10.12 5.68
C GLY A 54 -1.02 9.35 6.30
N PHE A 55 0.07 9.19 5.55
CA PHE A 55 1.27 8.53 6.04
C PHE A 55 1.95 9.33 7.16
N ALA A 56 2.07 10.66 6.98
CA ALA A 56 2.55 11.55 8.03
C ALA A 56 1.68 11.49 9.29
N GLY A 57 0.36 11.36 9.13
CA GLY A 57 -0.58 11.20 10.24
C GLY A 57 -0.37 9.91 11.03
N ILE A 58 -0.09 8.79 10.37
CA ILE A 58 0.23 7.52 11.03
C ILE A 58 1.54 7.63 11.82
N ILE A 59 2.58 8.22 11.21
CA ILE A 59 3.86 8.44 11.89
C ILE A 59 3.68 9.35 13.11
N ALA A 60 2.93 10.45 12.97
CA ALA A 60 2.66 11.37 14.07
C ALA A 60 1.88 10.68 15.20
N PHE A 61 0.88 9.86 14.86
CA PHE A 61 0.12 9.10 15.84
C PHE A 61 0.98 8.04 16.56
N GLY A 62 1.81 7.31 15.81
CA GLY A 62 2.78 6.36 16.37
C GLY A 62 3.79 7.04 17.29
N THR A 63 4.32 8.19 16.87
CA THR A 63 5.22 9.03 17.67
C THR A 63 4.57 9.44 18.99
N PHE A 64 3.33 9.93 18.92
CA PHE A 64 2.58 10.33 20.11
C PHE A 64 2.42 9.17 21.10
N LEU A 65 2.08 7.97 20.60
CA LEU A 65 1.97 6.78 21.45
C LEU A 65 3.32 6.37 22.06
N LEU A 66 4.41 6.44 21.29
CA LEU A 66 5.73 6.02 21.75
C LEU A 66 6.37 7.02 22.73
N VAL A 67 6.02 8.30 22.69
CA VAL A 67 6.53 9.30 23.67
C VAL A 67 5.97 9.05 25.07
N LEU A 68 4.78 8.45 25.19
CA LEU A 68 4.12 8.22 26.47
C LEU A 68 4.95 7.33 27.41
N PRO A 69 4.90 7.57 28.73
CA PRO A 69 5.67 6.81 29.72
C PRO A 69 5.29 5.32 29.73
N PHE A 70 4.06 4.98 29.34
CA PHE A 70 3.61 3.59 29.24
C PHE A 70 4.33 2.79 28.14
N SER A 71 4.94 3.48 27.17
CA SER A 71 5.68 2.85 26.07
C SER A 71 7.14 2.59 26.42
N SER A 72 7.69 3.25 27.44
CA SER A 72 9.05 3.03 27.94
C SER A 72 9.05 1.97 29.03
N ASP A 73 10.05 1.09 29.04
CA ASP A 73 10.22 0.12 30.13
C ASP A 73 10.59 0.81 31.45
N SER A 74 11.31 1.94 31.37
CA SER A 74 11.63 2.78 32.53
C SER A 74 10.44 3.53 33.12
N GLY A 75 9.30 3.57 32.42
CA GLY A 75 8.14 4.38 32.81
C GLY A 75 8.34 5.90 32.64
N GLU A 76 9.42 6.33 31.97
CA GLU A 76 9.70 7.74 31.69
C GLU A 76 9.29 8.14 30.27
N PHE A 77 9.11 9.45 30.04
CA PHE A 77 8.86 9.97 28.70
C PHE A 77 10.08 9.75 27.81
N THR A 78 9.85 9.16 26.64
CA THR A 78 10.91 9.00 25.64
C THR A 78 11.11 10.33 24.89
N SER A 79 12.36 10.63 24.52
CA SER A 79 12.70 11.77 23.67
C SER A 79 11.84 11.78 22.41
N PHE A 80 11.26 12.95 22.09
CA PHE A 80 10.41 13.11 20.90
C PHE A 80 11.13 12.70 19.62
N ILE A 81 12.42 13.03 19.50
CA ILE A 81 13.23 12.72 18.31
C ILE A 81 13.39 11.21 18.16
N ASP A 82 13.66 10.49 19.25
CA ASP A 82 13.90 9.05 19.22
C ASP A 82 12.59 8.29 18.94
N ALA A 83 11.48 8.74 19.55
CA ALA A 83 10.15 8.20 19.28
C ALA A 83 9.71 8.47 17.83
N PHE A 84 9.96 9.68 17.31
CA PHE A 84 9.64 10.05 15.93
C PHE A 84 10.45 9.24 14.92
N PHE A 85 11.75 9.07 15.17
CA PHE A 85 12.61 8.26 14.33
C PHE A 85 12.15 6.80 14.34
N THR A 86 11.88 6.25 15.52
CA THR A 86 11.42 4.86 15.68
C THR A 86 10.07 4.66 14.99
N ALA A 87 9.11 5.56 15.18
CA ALA A 87 7.81 5.51 14.50
C ALA A 87 7.95 5.57 12.98
N THR A 88 8.81 6.45 12.47
CA THR A 88 9.08 6.58 11.03
C THR A 88 9.72 5.31 10.48
N SER A 89 10.76 4.80 11.14
CA SER A 89 11.48 3.59 10.75
C SER A 89 10.58 2.36 10.78
N ALA A 90 9.70 2.22 11.78
CA ALA A 90 8.72 1.15 11.88
C ALA A 90 7.66 1.22 10.78
N THR A 91 7.09 2.41 10.54
CA THR A 91 6.05 2.62 9.52
C THR A 91 6.60 2.47 8.09
N CYS A 92 7.84 2.92 7.85
CA CYS A 92 8.54 2.74 6.58
C CYS A 92 9.19 1.37 6.45
N VAL A 93 9.15 0.54 7.51
CA VAL A 93 9.66 -0.83 7.48
C VAL A 93 11.17 -0.86 7.18
N THR A 94 11.91 0.12 7.71
CA THR A 94 13.34 0.34 7.43
C THR A 94 14.27 -0.43 8.38
N GLY A 95 13.87 -0.58 9.65
CA GLY A 95 14.62 -1.36 10.65
C GLY A 95 15.76 -0.64 11.35
N LEU A 96 15.89 0.68 11.15
CA LEU A 96 16.87 1.48 11.89
C LEU A 96 16.31 1.84 13.26
N ILE A 97 17.12 1.64 14.29
CA ILE A 97 16.79 1.94 15.68
C ILE A 97 17.78 2.96 16.26
N VAL A 98 17.29 3.87 17.10
CA VAL A 98 18.14 4.80 17.89
C VAL A 98 18.35 4.24 19.30
N VAL A 99 17.34 3.55 19.82
CA VAL A 99 17.33 2.89 21.13
C VAL A 99 16.94 1.42 20.94
N GLY A 100 17.49 0.54 21.77
CA GLY A 100 17.25 -0.91 21.69
C GLY A 100 15.75 -1.24 21.80
N THR A 101 15.22 -2.02 20.86
CA THR A 101 13.78 -2.36 20.85
C THR A 101 13.36 -3.18 22.07
N GLU A 102 14.23 -4.10 22.50
CA GLU A 102 14.01 -4.94 23.67
C GLU A 102 14.24 -4.19 25.00
N SER A 103 15.30 -3.38 25.07
CA SER A 103 15.76 -2.77 26.32
C SER A 103 15.07 -1.46 26.68
N HIS A 104 14.60 -0.69 25.70
CA HIS A 104 13.98 0.62 25.94
C HIS A 104 12.45 0.56 25.99
N TRP A 105 11.84 -0.30 25.16
CA TRP A 105 10.39 -0.28 24.98
C TRP A 105 9.70 -1.34 25.83
N SER A 106 8.65 -0.92 26.53
CA SER A 106 7.75 -1.83 27.24
C SER A 106 7.02 -2.75 26.26
N SER A 107 6.34 -3.79 26.76
CA SER A 107 5.48 -4.64 25.91
C SER A 107 4.42 -3.83 25.14
N PHE A 108 3.92 -2.73 25.73
CA PHE A 108 3.01 -1.82 25.04
C PHE A 108 3.73 -1.08 23.89
N GLY A 109 4.90 -0.50 24.14
CA GLY A 109 5.69 0.19 23.12
C GLY A 109 6.09 -0.74 21.97
N GLN A 110 6.52 -1.96 22.29
CA GLN A 110 6.80 -3.00 21.30
C GLN A 110 5.54 -3.34 20.48
N GLY A 111 4.37 -3.42 21.11
CA GLY A 111 3.09 -3.60 20.42
C GLY A 111 2.74 -2.45 19.47
N VAL A 112 3.03 -1.20 19.85
CA VAL A 112 2.86 -0.03 18.97
C VAL A 112 3.79 -0.13 17.76
N ILE A 113 5.08 -0.43 17.97
CA ILE A 113 6.06 -0.63 16.90
C ILE A 113 5.58 -1.73 15.95
N LEU A 114 5.12 -2.86 16.48
CA LEU A 114 4.61 -3.98 15.70
C LEU A 114 3.38 -3.60 14.86
N GLY A 115 2.47 -2.80 15.44
CA GLY A 115 1.33 -2.25 14.73
C GLY A 115 1.73 -1.31 13.59
N LEU A 116 2.73 -0.45 13.81
CA LEU A 116 3.27 0.43 12.76
C LEU A 116 3.94 -0.38 11.64
N ILE A 117 4.69 -1.42 11.98
CA ILE A 117 5.28 -2.35 11.01
C ILE A 117 4.19 -3.01 10.16
N GLN A 118 3.13 -3.53 10.77
CA GLN A 118 2.05 -4.19 10.04
C GLN A 118 1.34 -3.21 9.08
N VAL A 119 1.06 -2.00 9.57
CA VAL A 119 0.41 -0.94 8.78
C VAL A 119 1.29 -0.50 7.61
N GLY A 120 2.60 -0.41 7.84
CA GLY A 120 3.62 -0.13 6.83
C GLY A 120 3.76 -1.23 5.79
N GLY A 121 3.82 -2.49 6.24
CA GLY A 121 4.02 -3.67 5.38
C GLY A 121 2.84 -3.97 4.47
N PHE A 122 1.60 -3.72 4.92
CA PHE A 122 0.44 -3.74 4.02
C PHE A 122 0.45 -2.57 3.02
N GLY A 123 1.13 -1.48 3.33
CA GLY A 123 1.05 -0.21 2.63
C GLY A 123 -0.15 0.64 3.10
N PHE A 124 0.02 1.97 3.05
CA PHE A 124 -0.95 2.93 3.56
C PHE A 124 -2.38 2.70 3.05
N MET A 125 -2.55 2.50 1.74
CA MET A 125 -3.89 2.35 1.13
C MET A 125 -4.57 1.05 1.51
N VAL A 126 -3.85 -0.05 1.56
CA VAL A 126 -4.39 -1.35 1.95
C VAL A 126 -4.83 -1.29 3.42
N SER A 127 -3.99 -0.72 4.29
CA SER A 127 -4.29 -0.52 5.71
C SER A 127 -5.53 0.37 5.93
N ALA A 128 -5.61 1.53 5.26
CA ALA A 128 -6.77 2.41 5.34
C ALA A 128 -8.05 1.73 4.83
N THR A 129 -7.93 0.95 3.77
CA THR A 129 -9.05 0.19 3.18
C THR A 129 -9.57 -0.88 4.14
N LEU A 130 -8.67 -1.66 4.74
CA LEU A 130 -9.01 -2.68 5.74
C LEU A 130 -9.71 -2.08 6.95
N LEU A 131 -9.24 -0.93 7.45
CA LEU A 131 -9.86 -0.20 8.56
C LEU A 131 -11.28 0.26 8.23
N LEU A 132 -11.48 0.90 7.07
CA LEU A 132 -12.80 1.35 6.62
C LEU A 132 -13.78 0.18 6.48
N MET A 133 -13.29 -0.97 6.03
CA MET A 133 -14.10 -2.18 5.88
C MET A 133 -14.46 -2.80 7.23
N ALA A 134 -13.52 -2.83 8.19
CA ALA A 134 -13.78 -3.31 9.55
C ALA A 134 -14.87 -2.46 10.24
N LEU A 135 -14.92 -1.16 9.94
CA LEU A 135 -15.96 -0.22 10.38
C LEU A 135 -17.29 -0.35 9.61
N GLY A 136 -17.42 -1.32 8.69
CA GLY A 136 -18.64 -1.55 7.91
C GLY A 136 -18.91 -0.49 6.82
N ARG A 137 -17.94 0.40 6.52
CA ARG A 137 -18.10 1.40 5.46
C ARG A 137 -17.97 0.76 4.09
N ARG A 138 -18.84 1.18 3.16
CA ARG A 138 -18.80 0.75 1.76
C ARG A 138 -17.67 1.50 1.05
N ILE A 139 -16.85 0.75 0.32
CA ILE A 139 -15.77 1.30 -0.51
C ILE A 139 -16.34 1.72 -1.86
N GLY A 140 -16.30 3.02 -2.14
CA GLY A 140 -16.73 3.63 -3.39
C GLY A 140 -15.74 3.41 -4.53
N LEU A 141 -16.04 3.99 -5.70
CA LEU A 141 -15.21 3.82 -6.90
C LEU A 141 -13.86 4.54 -6.75
N ARG A 142 -13.85 5.70 -6.11
CA ARG A 142 -12.65 6.53 -5.94
C ARG A 142 -11.61 5.84 -5.07
N GLU A 143 -12.02 5.23 -3.97
CA GLU A 143 -11.12 4.47 -3.11
C GLU A 143 -10.57 3.24 -3.84
N ARG A 144 -11.40 2.54 -4.63
CA ARG A 144 -10.95 1.39 -5.44
C ARG A 144 -9.92 1.77 -6.49
N LEU A 145 -10.07 2.94 -7.13
CA LEU A 145 -9.10 3.46 -8.09
C LEU A 145 -7.73 3.71 -7.42
N LEU A 146 -7.73 4.34 -6.26
CA LEU A 146 -6.49 4.61 -5.51
C LEU A 146 -5.81 3.32 -5.03
N ILE A 147 -6.59 2.31 -4.62
CA ILE A 147 -6.03 1.01 -4.23
C ILE A 147 -5.41 0.32 -5.45
N ALA A 148 -6.11 0.30 -6.59
CA ALA A 148 -5.61 -0.29 -7.83
C ALA A 148 -4.28 0.37 -8.25
N GLU A 149 -4.22 1.70 -8.22
CA GLU A 149 -3.02 2.48 -8.51
C GLU A 149 -1.86 2.12 -7.56
N SER A 150 -2.12 2.04 -6.24
CA SER A 150 -1.09 1.67 -5.25
C SER A 150 -0.58 0.23 -5.39
N MET A 151 -1.39 -0.67 -5.94
CA MET A 151 -1.03 -2.07 -6.18
C MET A 151 -0.49 -2.32 -7.60
N GLY A 152 -0.36 -1.27 -8.43
CA GLY A 152 0.07 -1.39 -9.82
C GLY A 152 -0.89 -2.19 -10.71
N MET A 153 -2.19 -2.16 -10.40
CA MET A 153 -3.22 -2.91 -11.11
C MET A 153 -3.95 -2.05 -12.15
N GLU A 154 -4.14 -2.60 -13.36
CA GLU A 154 -4.91 -1.94 -14.42
C GLU A 154 -6.43 -2.11 -14.25
N GLU A 155 -6.88 -3.20 -13.62
CA GLU A 155 -8.30 -3.49 -13.40
C GLU A 155 -8.75 -3.13 -11.97
N VAL A 156 -9.75 -2.27 -11.87
CA VAL A 156 -10.39 -1.86 -10.60
C VAL A 156 -11.35 -2.94 -10.07
N GLY A 157 -11.76 -3.86 -10.94
CA GLY A 157 -12.69 -4.94 -10.63
C GLY A 157 -12.12 -5.90 -9.59
N GLY A 158 -12.78 -6.04 -8.44
CA GLY A 158 -12.40 -7.06 -7.45
C GLY A 158 -11.20 -6.71 -6.58
N VAL A 159 -10.61 -5.51 -6.68
CA VAL A 159 -9.49 -5.02 -5.86
C VAL A 159 -9.75 -5.18 -4.35
N VAL A 160 -10.98 -4.90 -3.90
CA VAL A 160 -11.37 -5.08 -2.49
C VAL A 160 -11.31 -6.55 -2.05
N ARG A 161 -11.72 -7.48 -2.93
CA ARG A 161 -11.65 -8.93 -2.65
C ARG A 161 -10.19 -9.37 -2.59
N LEU A 162 -9.36 -8.77 -3.42
CA LEU A 162 -7.94 -9.03 -3.48
C LEU A 162 -7.23 -8.56 -2.19
N VAL A 163 -7.49 -7.33 -1.74
CA VAL A 163 -7.03 -6.80 -0.44
C VAL A 163 -7.42 -7.71 0.73
N LYS A 164 -8.67 -8.19 0.78
CA LYS A 164 -9.09 -9.14 1.83
C LYS A 164 -8.29 -10.44 1.80
N ARG A 165 -8.06 -10.99 0.60
CA ARG A 165 -7.29 -12.23 0.44
C ARG A 165 -5.85 -12.03 0.85
N PHE A 166 -5.25 -10.91 0.47
CA PHE A 166 -3.90 -10.54 0.89
C PHE A 166 -3.77 -10.50 2.41
N ALA A 167 -4.61 -9.70 3.08
CA ALA A 167 -4.60 -9.60 4.53
C ALA A 167 -4.76 -10.97 5.23
N LEU A 168 -5.64 -11.83 4.70
CA LEU A 168 -5.85 -13.17 5.26
C LEU A 168 -4.63 -14.09 5.04
N ILE A 169 -4.00 -14.05 3.86
CA ILE A 169 -2.79 -14.82 3.57
C ILE A 169 -1.63 -14.34 4.45
N THR A 170 -1.44 -13.02 4.59
CA THR A 170 -0.42 -12.44 5.46
C THR A 170 -0.58 -12.91 6.90
N ILE A 171 -1.76 -12.73 7.49
CA ILE A 171 -2.03 -13.16 8.87
C ILE A 171 -1.80 -14.67 9.03
N LEU A 172 -2.16 -15.48 8.03
CA LEU A 172 -1.94 -16.92 8.06
C LEU A 172 -0.44 -17.28 8.04
N ILE A 173 0.33 -16.67 7.14
CA ILE A 173 1.79 -16.90 7.04
C ILE A 173 2.49 -16.42 8.31
N GLU A 174 2.15 -15.22 8.81
CA GLU A 174 2.68 -14.67 10.06
C GLU A 174 2.35 -15.57 11.26
N SER A 175 1.13 -16.12 11.32
CA SER A 175 0.71 -17.04 12.40
C SER A 175 1.47 -18.37 12.35
N ILE A 176 1.66 -18.93 11.15
CA ILE A 176 2.45 -20.17 10.97
C ILE A 176 3.92 -19.91 11.34
N GLY A 177 4.49 -18.80 10.86
CA GLY A 177 5.85 -18.37 11.19
C GLY A 177 6.05 -18.18 12.68
N ALA A 178 5.10 -17.52 13.36
CA ALA A 178 5.12 -17.32 14.80
C ALA A 178 5.03 -18.66 15.55
N GLY A 179 4.19 -19.59 15.08
CA GLY A 179 4.12 -20.95 15.65
C GLY A 179 5.44 -21.71 15.53
N LEU A 180 6.10 -21.65 14.38
CA LEU A 180 7.40 -22.32 14.17
C LEU A 180 8.52 -21.66 14.99
N LEU A 181 8.57 -20.34 15.06
CA LEU A 181 9.52 -19.61 15.90
C LEU A 181 9.29 -19.91 17.39
N PHE A 182 8.04 -20.03 17.82
CA PHE A 182 7.68 -20.36 19.20
C PHE A 182 8.21 -21.72 19.63
N LEU A 183 8.15 -22.72 18.75
CA LEU A 183 8.72 -24.04 19.04
C LEU A 183 10.24 -23.98 19.30
N ASN A 184 10.95 -23.07 18.64
CA ASN A 184 12.39 -22.88 18.88
C ASN A 184 12.63 -22.04 20.15
N PHE A 185 11.96 -20.89 20.30
CA PHE A 185 12.15 -20.00 21.46
C PHE A 185 11.67 -20.57 22.79
N SER A 186 10.69 -21.48 22.78
CA SER A 186 10.17 -22.12 24.00
C SER A 186 11.16 -23.07 24.69
N VAL A 187 12.26 -23.42 24.02
CA VAL A 187 13.31 -24.26 24.60
C VAL A 187 14.13 -23.47 25.64
N ASP A 188 14.41 -22.20 25.35
CA ASP A 188 15.35 -21.39 26.14
C ASP A 188 14.66 -20.31 27.00
N SER A 189 13.39 -19.98 26.73
CA SER A 189 12.68 -18.86 27.36
C SER A 189 11.36 -19.28 28.01
N SER A 190 10.87 -18.44 28.94
CA SER A 190 9.55 -18.62 29.53
C SER A 190 8.46 -18.61 28.44
N THR A 191 7.38 -19.38 28.62
CA THR A 191 6.32 -19.52 27.60
C THR A 191 5.74 -18.18 27.14
N GLY A 192 5.54 -17.23 28.06
CA GLY A 192 4.99 -15.91 27.72
C GLY A 192 5.98 -15.07 26.91
N THR A 193 7.24 -15.05 27.33
CA THR A 193 8.33 -14.34 26.65
C THR A 193 8.58 -14.93 25.25
N ALA A 194 8.67 -16.26 25.15
CA ALA A 194 8.82 -16.97 23.88
C ALA A 194 7.68 -16.65 22.91
N LEU A 195 6.43 -16.65 23.38
CA LEU A 195 5.28 -16.32 22.55
C LEU A 195 5.37 -14.90 22.01
N TRP A 196 5.72 -13.93 22.86
CA TRP A 196 5.88 -12.53 22.46
C TRP A 196 7.01 -12.33 21.43
N HIS A 197 8.20 -12.88 21.67
CA HIS A 197 9.31 -12.82 20.71
C HIS A 197 8.96 -13.48 19.38
N SER A 198 8.24 -14.60 19.40
CA SER A 198 7.86 -15.32 18.19
C SER A 198 6.90 -14.52 17.31
N PHE A 199 5.88 -13.90 17.91
CA PHE A 199 4.95 -13.04 17.18
C PHE A 199 5.64 -11.80 16.63
N PHE A 200 6.45 -11.13 17.46
CA PHE A 200 7.16 -9.93 17.05
C PHE A 200 8.11 -10.22 15.88
N GLN A 201 8.93 -11.26 16.01
CA GLN A 201 9.90 -11.66 15.00
C GLN A 201 9.21 -12.14 13.71
N SER A 202 8.10 -12.86 13.80
CA SER A 202 7.38 -13.34 12.62
C SER A 202 6.82 -12.20 11.77
N ILE A 203 6.13 -11.24 12.40
CA ILE A 203 5.55 -10.07 11.73
C ILE A 203 6.65 -9.16 11.19
N SER A 204 7.71 -8.92 11.98
CA SER A 204 8.85 -8.12 11.53
C SER A 204 9.55 -8.75 10.32
N ALA A 205 9.80 -10.07 10.36
CA ALA A 205 10.44 -10.79 9.28
C ALA A 205 9.59 -10.82 8.01
N PHE A 206 8.30 -11.14 8.12
CA PHE A 206 7.40 -11.18 6.96
C PHE A 206 7.24 -9.80 6.32
N ASN A 207 7.15 -8.74 7.11
CA ASN A 207 7.06 -7.39 6.55
C ASN A 207 8.42 -6.85 6.10
N ASN A 208 9.54 -7.55 6.34
CA ASN A 208 10.92 -7.09 6.08
C ASN A 208 11.32 -5.85 6.90
N ALA A 209 10.79 -5.74 8.11
CA ALA A 209 10.96 -4.54 8.94
C ALA A 209 12.32 -4.41 9.59
N GLY A 210 13.06 -5.50 9.79
CA GLY A 210 14.40 -5.48 10.41
C GLY A 210 14.42 -5.19 11.92
N PHE A 211 13.26 -4.89 12.54
CA PHE A 211 13.14 -4.76 13.99
C PHE A 211 13.21 -6.12 14.67
N THR A 212 13.95 -6.22 15.77
CA THR A 212 13.97 -7.42 16.60
C THR A 212 13.73 -7.01 18.04
N ASN A 213 12.91 -7.75 18.77
CA ASN A 213 12.81 -7.61 20.23
C ASN A 213 13.76 -8.58 20.94
N LEU A 214 14.88 -8.90 20.30
CA LEU A 214 15.90 -9.84 20.74
C LEU A 214 17.27 -9.16 20.67
N GLY A 215 18.15 -9.54 21.59
CA GLY A 215 19.57 -9.21 21.54
C GLY A 215 19.91 -7.77 21.87
N GLU A 216 19.07 -7.07 22.65
CA GLU A 216 19.31 -5.70 23.13
C GLU A 216 19.69 -4.70 22.01
N GLY A 217 19.17 -4.90 20.79
CA GLY A 217 19.47 -4.06 19.63
C GLY A 217 20.58 -4.58 18.71
N GLN A 218 21.13 -5.77 18.97
CA GLN A 218 22.07 -6.47 18.09
C GLN A 218 21.40 -7.34 17.02
N SER A 219 20.09 -7.14 16.79
CA SER A 219 19.34 -7.96 15.83
C SER A 219 19.41 -9.45 16.18
N LEU A 220 19.58 -10.31 15.17
CA LEU A 220 19.64 -11.78 15.31
C LEU A 220 21.03 -12.32 15.65
N ILE A 221 22.02 -11.47 15.96
CA ILE A 221 23.38 -11.90 16.30
C ILE A 221 23.40 -12.96 17.42
N PRO A 222 22.62 -12.84 18.52
CA PRO A 222 22.59 -13.88 19.55
C PRO A 222 22.08 -15.24 19.05
N CYS A 223 21.23 -15.24 18.03
CA CYS A 223 20.65 -16.44 17.42
C CYS A 223 21.45 -16.95 16.21
N GLN A 224 22.68 -16.48 15.98
CA GLN A 224 23.46 -16.80 14.78
C GLN A 224 23.75 -18.31 14.60
N ASN A 225 23.74 -19.08 15.68
CA ASN A 225 23.97 -20.53 15.64
C ASN A 225 22.67 -21.35 15.59
N ASP A 226 21.51 -20.71 15.72
CA ASP A 226 20.21 -21.37 15.67
C ASP A 226 19.69 -21.43 14.24
N VAL A 227 19.94 -22.57 13.58
CA VAL A 227 19.51 -22.81 12.21
C VAL A 227 17.97 -22.77 12.08
N GLY A 228 17.23 -23.15 13.12
CA GLY A 228 15.77 -23.15 13.12
C GLY A 228 15.20 -21.73 13.00
N ILE A 229 15.65 -20.84 13.89
CA ILE A 229 15.24 -19.43 13.89
C ILE A 229 15.63 -18.74 12.59
N LEU A 230 16.87 -18.95 12.13
CA LEU A 230 17.38 -18.31 10.91
C LEU A 230 16.65 -18.80 9.65
N MET A 231 16.37 -20.10 9.53
CA MET A 231 15.65 -20.65 8.39
C MET A 231 14.20 -20.16 8.33
N VAL A 232 13.49 -20.15 9.45
CA VAL A 232 12.11 -19.64 9.50
C VAL A 232 12.09 -18.15 9.15
N THR A 233 13.01 -17.36 9.73
CA THR A 233 13.14 -15.94 9.42
C THR A 233 13.43 -15.70 7.94
N ALA A 234 14.37 -16.45 7.35
CA ALA A 234 14.72 -16.33 5.93
C ALA A 234 13.54 -16.65 5.01
N VAL A 235 12.76 -17.69 5.32
CA VAL A 235 11.56 -18.05 4.56
C VAL A 235 10.50 -16.95 4.67
N LEU A 236 10.29 -16.38 5.86
CA LEU A 236 9.33 -15.29 6.05
C LEU A 236 9.73 -14.04 5.26
N VAL A 237 11.01 -13.64 5.32
CA VAL A 237 11.56 -12.52 4.53
C VAL A 237 11.38 -12.78 3.03
N PHE A 238 11.68 -13.99 2.57
CA PHE A 238 11.51 -14.36 1.17
C PHE A 238 10.04 -14.31 0.72
N LEU A 239 9.13 -14.89 1.50
CA LEU A 239 7.70 -14.88 1.20
C LEU A 239 7.10 -13.47 1.27
N GLY A 240 7.57 -12.65 2.20
CA GLY A 240 7.17 -11.26 2.36
C GLY A 240 7.67 -10.33 1.26
N GLY A 241 8.89 -10.57 0.77
CA GLY A 241 9.48 -9.83 -0.35
C GLY A 241 8.83 -10.14 -1.70
N ILE A 242 8.21 -11.31 -1.86
CA ILE A 242 7.44 -11.63 -3.05
C ILE A 242 6.16 -10.79 -3.05
N SER A 243 6.03 -9.90 -4.04
CA SER A 243 4.82 -9.08 -4.19
C SER A 243 3.59 -9.97 -4.18
N PHE A 244 2.58 -9.57 -3.40
CA PHE A 244 1.33 -10.32 -3.30
C PHE A 244 0.65 -10.54 -4.66
N VAL A 245 0.89 -9.68 -5.65
CA VAL A 245 0.41 -9.87 -7.03
C VAL A 245 0.96 -11.19 -7.61
N VAL A 246 2.22 -11.52 -7.34
CA VAL A 246 2.86 -12.77 -7.75
C VAL A 246 2.27 -13.96 -6.99
N LEU A 247 2.07 -13.84 -5.67
CA LEU A 247 1.40 -14.88 -4.87
C LEU A 247 -0.03 -15.16 -5.39
N ALA A 248 -0.78 -14.10 -5.72
CA ALA A 248 -2.12 -14.21 -6.27
C ALA A 248 -2.12 -14.84 -7.67
N ASP A 249 -1.13 -14.51 -8.51
CA ASP A 249 -1.01 -15.07 -9.85
C ASP A 249 -0.59 -16.55 -9.82
N VAL A 250 0.40 -16.93 -9.01
CA VAL A 250 0.80 -18.34 -8.79
C VAL A 250 -0.37 -19.17 -8.28
N ALA A 251 -1.12 -18.64 -7.30
CA ALA A 251 -2.30 -19.32 -6.77
C ALA A 251 -3.40 -19.53 -7.83
N ARG A 252 -3.52 -18.61 -8.80
CA ARG A 252 -4.51 -18.66 -9.88
C ARG A 252 -4.06 -19.54 -11.04
N ASN A 253 -2.81 -19.43 -11.49
CA ASN A 253 -2.36 -20.02 -12.75
C ASN A 253 -1.81 -21.45 -12.62
N ARG A 254 -1.30 -21.91 -11.46
CA ARG A 254 -0.89 -23.32 -11.16
C ARG A 254 -0.17 -24.12 -12.27
N ARG A 255 0.33 -23.47 -13.32
CA ARG A 255 0.93 -24.08 -14.51
C ARG A 255 2.19 -23.30 -14.82
N PHE A 256 3.30 -24.03 -14.88
CA PHE A 256 4.63 -23.49 -15.17
C PHE A 256 4.81 -23.15 -16.66
N ASP A 257 3.87 -23.52 -17.53
CA ASP A 257 4.01 -23.38 -19.00
C ASP A 257 3.83 -21.95 -19.54
N ARG A 258 3.66 -20.93 -18.70
CA ARG A 258 3.39 -19.53 -19.11
C ARG A 258 4.09 -18.45 -18.28
N PHE A 259 5.24 -18.78 -17.70
CA PHE A 259 6.19 -17.78 -17.20
C PHE A 259 7.41 -17.74 -18.11
#